data_AF-A0A7J2PY48-F1
#
_entry.id   AF-A0A7J2PY48-F1
#
_cell.length_a   1.000
_cell.length_b   1.000
_cell.length_c   1.000
_cell.angle_alpha   90.00
_cell.angle_beta   90.00
_cell.angle_gamma   90.00
#
_symmetry.space_group_name_H-M   'P 1'
#
loop_
_entity.id
_entity.type
_entity.pdbx_description
1 polymer ?
#
loop_
_entity_poly.entity_id
_entity_poly.type
_entity_poly.pdbx_seq_one_letter_code
_entity_poly.pdbx_strand_id
1 'polypeptide(L)'
;MSEINNFRLEILKQIRRIEKGVPIKWDRVINMDFLVQIYGWIPYNKGRSDFILITFEKYKSEITIKFTTSSVKFSEKLHNNLMGEETKEGYTPCIKFKKYFKKYL
;
A
#
# COMPACT_ATOMS: atom_id res chain seq x y z
N MET A 1 -17.76 -13.61 18.08
CA MET A 1 -16.74 -12.57 17.76
C MET A 1 -17.40 -11.54 16.87
N SER A 2 -17.32 -10.25 17.18
CA SER A 2 -18.00 -9.19 16.41
C SER A 2 -17.39 -9.04 15.01
N GLU A 3 -18.19 -8.63 14.01
CA GLU A 3 -17.73 -8.40 12.63
C GLU A 3 -16.54 -7.43 12.54
N ILE A 4 -16.46 -6.44 13.44
CA ILE A 4 -15.35 -5.47 13.54
C ILE A 4 -14.02 -6.16 13.84
N ASN A 5 -14.03 -7.17 14.73
CA ASN A 5 -12.82 -7.93 15.03
C ASN A 5 -12.37 -8.77 13.83
N ASN A 6 -13.31 -9.24 13.00
CA ASN A 6 -12.97 -9.98 11.78
C ASN A 6 -12.29 -9.07 10.73
N PHE A 7 -12.78 -7.84 10.56
CA PHE A 7 -12.21 -6.89 9.60
C PHE A 7 -10.77 -6.48 9.95
N ARG A 8 -10.50 -6.15 11.22
CA ARG A 8 -9.13 -5.81 11.67
C ARG A 8 -8.16 -6.98 11.54
N LEU A 9 -8.61 -8.20 11.81
CA LEU A 9 -7.80 -9.41 11.61
C LEU A 9 -7.45 -9.60 10.13
N GLU A 10 -8.40 -9.36 9.22
CA GLU A 10 -8.15 -9.45 7.79
C GLU A 10 -7.15 -8.38 7.33
N ILE A 11 -7.29 -7.13 7.78
CA ILE A 11 -6.32 -6.06 7.54
C ILE A 11 -4.91 -6.51 7.97
N LEU A 12 -4.75 -7.07 9.17
CA LEU A 12 -3.45 -7.54 9.66
C LEU A 12 -2.85 -8.65 8.78
N LYS A 13 -3.66 -9.58 8.27
CA LYS A 13 -3.18 -10.61 7.34
C LYS A 13 -2.66 -9.99 6.04
N GLN A 14 -3.38 -9.00 5.51
CA GLN A 14 -2.98 -8.33 4.27
C GLN A 14 -1.71 -7.49 4.46
N ILE A 15 -1.58 -6.77 5.59
CA ILE A 15 -0.33 -6.07 5.95
C ILE A 15 0.87 -7.01 5.94
N ARG A 16 0.74 -8.19 6.57
CA ARG A 16 1.80 -9.20 6.62
C ARG A 16 2.21 -9.73 5.24
N ARG A 17 1.27 -9.80 4.30
CA ARG A 17 1.57 -10.15 2.91
C ARG A 17 2.36 -9.04 2.23
N ILE A 18 1.90 -7.80 2.38
CA ILE A 18 2.50 -6.62 1.75
C ILE A 18 3.93 -6.39 2.21
N GLU A 19 4.21 -6.54 3.50
CA GLU A 19 5.54 -6.31 4.09
C GLU A 19 6.58 -7.37 3.72
N LYS A 20 6.18 -8.48 3.07
CA LYS A 20 7.06 -9.60 2.77
C LYS A 20 8.26 -9.15 1.94
N GLY A 21 9.42 -9.10 2.60
CA GLY A 21 10.69 -8.69 2.00
C GLY A 21 10.74 -7.21 1.58
N VAL A 22 9.92 -6.34 2.20
CA VAL A 22 9.99 -4.88 2.10
C VAL A 22 10.09 -4.32 3.53
N PRO A 23 11.12 -3.51 3.86
CA PRO A 23 11.34 -3.05 5.23
C PRO A 23 10.41 -1.89 5.59
N ILE A 24 9.12 -2.15 5.80
CA ILE A 24 8.14 -1.11 6.11
C ILE A 24 8.13 -0.82 7.62
N LYS A 25 8.19 0.45 7.98
CA LYS A 25 7.90 0.95 9.34
C LYS A 25 6.51 1.59 9.33
N TRP A 26 5.51 0.87 9.81
CA TRP A 26 4.14 1.38 9.98
C TRP A 26 4.14 2.49 11.04
N ASP A 27 3.36 3.56 10.80
CA ASP A 27 3.35 4.75 11.65
C ASP A 27 1.95 5.02 12.21
N ARG A 28 0.97 5.27 11.35
CA ARG A 28 -0.35 5.73 11.76
C ARG A 28 -1.48 5.08 10.96
N VAL A 29 -2.66 5.08 11.57
CA VAL A 29 -3.89 4.51 11.04
C VAL A 29 -5.00 5.55 11.12
N ILE A 30 -5.74 5.72 10.04
CA ILE A 30 -7.01 6.45 9.98
C ILE A 30 -8.10 5.39 9.82
N ASN A 31 -8.99 5.30 10.81
CA ASN A 31 -10.08 4.32 10.84
C ASN A 31 -11.42 5.05 10.71
N MET A 32 -12.07 4.89 9.56
CA MET A 32 -13.39 5.42 9.22
C MET A 32 -14.37 4.25 9.02
N ASP A 33 -15.68 4.52 9.01
CA ASP A 33 -16.73 3.49 9.07
C ASP A 33 -16.57 2.35 8.06
N PHE A 34 -16.26 2.67 6.80
CA PHE A 34 -16.09 1.71 5.71
C PHE A 34 -14.67 1.70 5.14
N LEU A 35 -13.73 2.40 5.76
CA LEU A 35 -12.39 2.61 5.22
C LEU A 35 -11.33 2.64 6.31
N VAL A 36 -10.25 1.91 6.11
CA VAL A 36 -9.04 1.99 6.96
C VAL A 36 -7.85 2.37 6.10
N GLN A 37 -7.18 3.45 6.45
CA GLN A 37 -5.95 3.92 5.82
C GLN A 37 -4.79 3.71 6.77
N ILE A 38 -3.72 3.12 6.28
CA ILE A 38 -2.50 2.84 7.05
C ILE A 38 -1.33 3.39 6.27
N TYR A 39 -0.54 4.23 6.91
CA TYR A 39 0.66 4.78 6.30
C TYR A 39 1.90 4.49 7.12
N GLY A 40 3.00 4.42 6.40
CA GLY A 40 4.30 4.09 6.94
C GLY A 40 5.42 4.52 6.01
N TRP A 41 6.62 4.10 6.39
CA TRP A 41 7.86 4.54 5.78
C TRP A 41 8.71 3.35 5.38
N ILE A 42 9.24 3.38 4.17
CA ILE A 42 10.24 2.43 3.69
C ILE A 42 11.60 3.14 3.78
N PRO A 43 12.48 2.76 4.72
CA PRO A 43 13.78 3.41 4.87
C PRO A 43 14.61 3.30 3.60
N TYR A 44 15.17 4.43 3.19
CA TYR A 44 16.13 4.52 2.10
C TYR A 44 17.48 5.01 2.65
N ASN A 45 18.55 4.79 1.89
CA ASN A 45 19.89 5.19 2.31
C ASN A 45 19.97 6.71 2.55
N LYS A 46 20.76 7.11 3.54
CA LYS A 46 21.05 8.52 3.90
C LYS A 46 19.87 9.30 4.50
N GLY A 47 19.09 8.66 5.38
CA GLY A 47 18.07 9.35 6.19
C GLY A 47 16.83 9.83 5.42
N ARG A 48 16.68 9.38 4.16
CA ARG A 48 15.45 9.57 3.39
C ARG A 48 14.60 8.32 3.51
N SER A 49 13.28 8.48 3.46
CA SER A 49 12.34 7.37 3.45
C SER A 49 11.33 7.57 2.34
N ASP A 50 10.95 6.49 1.69
CA ASP A 50 9.80 6.49 0.80
C ASP A 50 8.52 6.33 1.62
N PHE A 51 7.44 6.99 1.21
CA PHE A 51 6.15 6.82 1.85
C PHE A 51 5.45 5.59 1.28
N ILE A 52 4.61 4.97 2.10
CA ILE A 52 3.59 4.02 1.66
C ILE A 52 2.26 4.36 2.35
N LEU A 53 1.18 4.30 1.59
CA LEU A 53 -0.20 4.39 2.04
C LEU A 53 -0.96 3.18 1.50
N ILE A 54 -1.73 2.53 2.38
CA ILE A 54 -2.61 1.42 2.02
C ILE A 54 -4.00 1.78 2.50
N THR A 55 -4.97 1.58 1.62
CA THR A 55 -6.39 1.82 1.88
C THR A 55 -7.12 0.49 1.77
N PHE A 56 -7.83 0.14 2.84
CA PHE A 56 -8.76 -0.98 2.90
C PHE A 56 -10.18 -0.40 2.86
N GLU A 57 -10.91 -0.62 1.79
CA GLU A 57 -12.31 -0.21 1.64
C GLU A 57 -13.21 -1.44 1.83
N LYS A 58 -14.11 -1.40 2.80
CA LYS A 58 -15.13 -2.43 3.00
C LYS A 58 -16.38 -2.06 2.20
N TYR A 59 -16.76 -2.91 1.27
CA TYR A 59 -18.02 -2.80 0.56
C TYR A 59 -18.81 -4.10 0.72
N LYS A 60 -19.93 -4.05 1.45
CA LYS A 60 -20.69 -5.24 1.86
C LYS A 60 -19.77 -6.28 2.55
N SER A 61 -19.63 -7.46 1.97
CA SER A 61 -18.77 -8.57 2.42
C SER A 61 -17.39 -8.60 1.77
N GLU A 62 -17.09 -7.65 0.89
CA GLU A 62 -15.83 -7.60 0.15
C GLU A 62 -14.91 -6.50 0.69
N ILE A 63 -13.60 -6.73 0.55
CA ILE A 63 -12.56 -5.77 0.93
C ILE A 63 -11.75 -5.46 -0.33
N THR A 64 -11.79 -4.19 -0.75
CA THR A 64 -10.90 -3.69 -1.78
C THR A 64 -9.65 -3.12 -1.13
N ILE A 65 -8.49 -3.46 -1.68
CA ILE A 65 -7.19 -2.99 -1.20
C ILE A 65 -6.56 -2.13 -2.28
N LYS A 66 -6.21 -0.90 -1.92
CA LYS A 66 -5.46 0.03 -2.77
C LYS A 66 -4.16 0.38 -2.07
N PHE A 67 -3.11 0.62 -2.82
CA PHE A 67 -1.86 1.12 -2.26
C PHE A 67 -1.29 2.26 -3.10
N THR A 68 -0.49 3.10 -2.47
CA THR A 68 0.25 4.18 -3.12
C THR A 68 1.60 4.30 -2.42
N THR A 69 2.68 4.47 -3.19
CA THR A 69 4.02 4.63 -2.65
C THR A 69 4.86 5.57 -3.51
N SER A 70 5.81 6.30 -2.89
CA SER A 70 6.88 6.98 -3.63
C SER A 70 8.03 6.06 -4.04
N SER A 71 8.06 4.82 -3.54
CA SER A 71 9.20 3.93 -3.74
C SER A 71 9.19 3.27 -5.11
N VAL A 72 9.97 3.81 -6.05
CA VAL A 72 10.20 3.17 -7.36
C VAL A 72 10.84 1.79 -7.21
N LYS A 73 11.69 1.60 -6.18
CA LYS A 73 12.40 0.34 -5.94
C LYS A 73 11.47 -0.78 -5.50
N PHE A 74 10.46 -0.46 -4.68
CA PHE A 74 9.61 -1.46 -4.04
C PHE A 74 8.18 -1.50 -4.59
N SER A 75 7.77 -0.56 -5.45
CA SER A 75 6.37 -0.47 -5.93
C SER A 75 5.90 -1.74 -6.63
N GLU A 76 6.72 -2.36 -7.48
CA GLU A 76 6.37 -3.61 -8.17
C GLU A 76 6.28 -4.78 -7.18
N LYS A 77 7.23 -4.89 -6.25
CA LYS A 77 7.21 -5.93 -5.21
C LYS A 77 5.99 -5.81 -4.30
N LEU A 78 5.64 -4.59 -3.90
CA LEU A 78 4.44 -4.30 -3.09
C LEU A 78 3.16 -4.69 -3.84
N HIS A 79 3.09 -4.40 -5.15
CA HIS A 79 1.97 -4.82 -5.99
C HIS A 79 1.88 -6.35 -6.06
N ASN A 80 2.99 -7.04 -6.34
CA ASN A 80 3.00 -8.50 -6.46
C ASN A 80 2.65 -9.19 -5.13
N ASN A 81 3.10 -8.63 -4.00
CA ASN A 81 2.71 -9.12 -2.68
C ASN A 81 1.19 -9.02 -2.41
N LEU A 82 0.51 -8.06 -3.05
CA LEU A 82 -0.94 -7.85 -2.94
C LEU A 82 -1.76 -8.69 -3.92
N MET A 83 -1.36 -8.67 -5.19
CA MET A 83 -2.16 -9.18 -6.30
C MET A 83 -1.75 -10.57 -6.77
N GLY A 84 -0.58 -11.06 -6.34
CA GLY A 84 0.06 -12.26 -6.89
C GLY A 84 1.12 -11.90 -7.95
N GLU A 85 2.11 -12.78 -8.14
CA GLU A 85 3.24 -12.54 -9.06
C GLU A 85 2.84 -12.64 -10.55
N GLU A 86 1.70 -13.25 -10.86
CA GLU A 86 1.32 -13.65 -12.22
C GLU A 86 0.53 -12.57 -12.99
N THR A 87 0.01 -11.55 -12.32
CA THR A 87 -0.80 -10.50 -12.94
C THR A 87 -0.09 -9.15 -12.88
N LYS A 88 0.51 -8.74 -14.01
CA LYS A 88 0.83 -7.31 -14.25
C LYS A 88 -0.42 -6.46 -14.49
N GLU A 89 -1.60 -7.08 -14.54
CA GLU A 89 -2.88 -6.39 -14.65
C GLU A 89 -3.10 -5.48 -13.42
N GLY A 90 -3.34 -4.20 -13.70
CA GLY A 90 -3.62 -3.20 -12.67
C GLY A 90 -2.38 -2.53 -12.06
N TYR A 91 -1.15 -2.98 -12.36
CA TYR A 91 0.04 -2.24 -11.92
C TYR A 91 0.25 -0.97 -12.77
N THR A 92 0.26 0.19 -12.10
CA THR A 92 0.60 1.47 -12.72
C THR A 92 1.98 1.91 -12.25
N PRO A 93 2.97 2.07 -13.16
CA PRO A 93 4.31 2.52 -12.78
C PRO A 93 4.33 3.90 -12.10
N CYS A 94 5.10 4.02 -11.01
CA CYS A 94 5.36 5.30 -10.38
C CYS A 94 6.33 6.14 -11.23
N ILE A 95 5.87 7.26 -11.79
CA ILE A 95 6.66 8.15 -12.64
C ILE A 95 6.98 9.43 -11.87
N LYS A 96 8.23 9.91 -11.96
CA LYS A 96 8.62 11.20 -11.36
C LYS A 96 7.78 12.34 -11.94
N PHE A 97 7.28 13.22 -11.09
CA PHE A 97 6.51 14.42 -11.46
C PHE A 97 7.14 15.18 -12.64
N LYS A 98 8.42 15.55 -12.55
CA LYS A 98 9.14 16.28 -13.62
C LYS A 98 9.19 15.52 -14.95
N LYS A 99 9.23 14.18 -14.91
CA LYS A 99 9.22 13.35 -16.13
C LYS A 99 7.82 13.33 -16.75
N TYR A 100 6.78 13.25 -15.92
CA TYR A 100 5.38 13.28 -16.37
C TYR A 100 5.00 14.63 -16.99
N PHE A 101 5.37 15.74 -16.33
CA PHE A 101 5.09 17.10 -16.81
C PHE A 101 6.18 17.70 -17.72
N LYS A 102 7.10 16.88 -18.27
CA LYS A 102 8.27 17.36 -19.04
C LYS A 102 7.91 18.27 -20.22
N LYS A 103 6.71 18.10 -20.82
CA LYS A 103 6.25 18.93 -21.95
C LYS A 103 5.77 20.32 -21.51
N TYR A 104 5.48 20.51 -20.23
CA TYR A 104 4.82 21.70 -19.67
C TYR A 104 5.73 22.52 -18.72
N LEU A 105 6.94 22.05 -18.47
CA LEU A 105 7.98 22.67 -17.63
C LEU A 105 9.21 22.95 -18.48
#